data_AF-A0A943YPV3-F1
#
_entry.id   AF-A0A943YPV3-F1
#
_cell.length_a   1.000
_cell.length_b   1.000
_cell.length_c   1.000
_cell.angle_alpha   90.00
_cell.angle_beta   90.00
_cell.angle_gamma   90.00
#
_symmetry.space_group_name_H-M   'P 1'
#
loop_
_entity.id
_entity.type
_entity.pdbx_description
1 polymer ?
#
loop_
_entity_poly.entity_id
_entity_poly.type
_entity_poly.pdbx_seq_one_letter_code
_entity_poly.pdbx_strand_id
1 'polypeptide(L)'
;EELLQDVVLLKRALESIERKGFQTRLRQNDWLEPAQMDPNVIRVIERHCEEKHLAYKHMNSGAGHDSMVFGKHFPTAMIFVPSIAGISHNAAEATTVSDIQIGFELLCDVLKELSAQTFLSW
;
A
#
# COMPACT_ATOMS: atom_id res chain seq x y z
N GLU A 1 1.56 16.50 -12.12
CA GLU A 1 2.29 16.81 -13.38
C GLU A 1 2.73 15.56 -14.14
N GLU A 2 3.31 14.53 -13.50
CA GLU A 2 3.78 13.29 -14.17
C GLU A 2 2.67 12.47 -14.85
N LEU A 3 1.50 12.29 -14.23
CA LEU A 3 0.38 11.55 -14.84
C LEU A 3 -0.11 12.18 -16.17
N LEU A 4 0.03 13.49 -16.32
CA LEU A 4 -0.28 14.16 -17.58
C LEU A 4 0.76 13.79 -18.66
N GLN A 5 2.02 13.53 -18.28
CA GLN A 5 3.07 13.09 -19.20
C GLN A 5 2.83 11.66 -19.68
N ASP A 6 2.42 10.73 -18.81
CA ASP A 6 2.16 9.34 -19.21
C ASP A 6 1.02 9.21 -20.21
N VAL A 7 -0.08 9.92 -19.99
CA VAL A 7 -1.21 9.95 -20.93
C VAL A 7 -0.78 10.56 -22.27
N VAL A 8 0.04 11.60 -22.25
CA VAL A 8 0.59 12.21 -23.48
C VAL A 8 1.52 11.24 -24.21
N LEU A 9 2.40 10.53 -23.50
CA LEU A 9 3.27 9.51 -24.07
C LEU A 9 2.47 8.38 -24.71
N LEU A 10 1.45 7.89 -24.00
CA LEU A 10 0.58 6.82 -24.48
C LEU A 10 -0.19 7.24 -25.74
N LYS A 11 -0.75 8.46 -25.77
CA LYS A 11 -1.41 9.01 -26.97
C LYS A 11 -0.46 9.13 -28.16
N ARG A 12 0.76 9.62 -27.95
CA ARG A 12 1.79 9.71 -29.01
C ARG A 12 2.18 8.33 -29.56
N ALA A 13 2.28 7.32 -28.69
CA ALA A 13 2.56 5.95 -29.10
C ALA A 13 1.40 5.38 -29.95
N LEU A 14 0.16 5.63 -29.56
CA LEU A 14 -1.03 5.22 -30.32
C LEU A 14 -1.09 5.89 -31.70
N GLU A 15 -0.82 7.20 -31.79
CA GLU A 15 -0.74 7.91 -33.09
C GLU A 15 0.30 7.28 -34.03
N SER A 16 1.44 6.84 -33.50
CA SER A 16 2.47 6.16 -34.30
C SER A 16 1.99 4.82 -34.87
N ILE A 17 1.17 4.10 -34.11
CA ILE A 17 0.54 2.83 -34.53
C ILE A 17 -0.54 3.10 -35.58
N GLU A 18 -1.35 4.14 -35.41
CA GLU A 18 -2.40 4.53 -36.36
C GLU A 18 -1.85 4.94 -37.72
N ARG A 19 -0.71 5.64 -37.75
CA ARG A 19 0.00 5.98 -39.02
C ARG A 19 0.46 4.74 -39.80
N LYS A 20 0.56 3.57 -39.16
CA LYS A 20 0.87 2.29 -39.82
C LYS A 20 -0.38 1.56 -40.34
N GLY A 21 -1.56 2.19 -40.28
CA GLY A 21 -2.81 1.66 -40.81
C GLY A 21 -3.67 0.87 -39.82
N PHE A 22 -3.32 0.86 -38.53
CA PHE A 22 -4.12 0.21 -37.49
C PHE A 22 -5.17 1.17 -36.91
N GLN A 23 -6.29 0.61 -36.44
CA GLN A 23 -7.27 1.36 -35.65
C GLN A 23 -7.01 1.12 -34.16
N THR A 24 -7.04 2.17 -33.34
CA THR A 24 -6.86 2.06 -31.89
C THR A 24 -8.06 2.60 -31.12
N ARG A 25 -8.23 2.12 -29.88
CA ARG A 25 -9.25 2.61 -28.95
C ARG A 25 -8.69 2.59 -27.55
N LEU A 26 -8.57 3.76 -26.95
CA LEU A 26 -8.13 3.92 -25.56
C LEU A 26 -9.34 4.07 -24.64
N ARG A 27 -9.36 3.31 -23.54
CA ARG A 27 -10.31 3.50 -22.44
C ARG A 27 -9.59 3.37 -21.11
N GLN A 28 -9.89 4.30 -20.21
CA GLN A 28 -9.49 4.20 -18.82
C GLN A 28 -10.56 3.37 -18.10
N ASN A 29 -10.15 2.19 -17.61
CA ASN A 29 -11.08 1.27 -16.96
C ASN A 29 -11.23 1.58 -15.46
N ASP A 30 -10.18 2.06 -14.82
CA ASP A 30 -10.18 2.35 -13.39
C ASP A 30 -9.28 3.55 -13.06
N TRP A 31 -9.61 4.21 -11.96
CA TRP A 31 -8.83 5.27 -11.35
C TRP A 31 -9.14 5.32 -9.86
N LEU A 32 -8.12 5.08 -9.04
CA LEU A 32 -8.23 5.18 -7.60
C LEU A 32 -7.38 6.34 -7.10
N GLU A 33 -7.99 7.21 -6.30
CA GLU A 33 -7.25 8.22 -5.55
C GLU A 33 -6.41 7.56 -4.45
N PRO A 34 -5.25 8.13 -4.08
CA PRO A 34 -4.45 7.65 -2.97
C PRO A 34 -5.27 7.62 -1.67
N ALA A 35 -5.29 6.48 -0.99
CA ALA A 35 -5.97 6.34 0.30
C ALA A 35 -5.04 6.79 1.43
N GLN A 36 -5.54 7.67 2.30
CA GLN A 36 -4.84 8.05 3.53
C GLN A 36 -5.13 7.00 4.61
N MET A 37 -4.07 6.56 5.29
CA MET A 37 -4.19 5.69 6.45
C MET A 37 -4.46 6.52 7.71
N ASP A 38 -5.19 5.93 8.66
CA ASP A 38 -5.62 6.61 9.87
C ASP A 38 -4.42 6.94 10.79
N PRO A 39 -4.19 8.22 11.11
CA PRO A 39 -3.03 8.64 11.88
C PRO A 39 -3.07 8.17 13.34
N ASN A 40 -4.23 7.85 13.90
CA ASN A 40 -4.34 7.32 15.25
C ASN A 40 -3.89 5.86 15.28
N VAL A 41 -4.32 5.05 14.30
CA VAL A 41 -3.87 3.66 14.16
C VAL A 41 -2.37 3.59 13.87
N ILE A 42 -1.85 4.49 13.03
CA ILE A 42 -0.40 4.61 12.80
C ILE A 42 0.36 4.87 14.10
N ARG A 43 -0.10 5.80 14.95
CA ARG A 43 0.56 6.10 16.23
C ARG A 43 0.58 4.91 17.19
N VAL A 44 -0.47 4.07 17.18
CA VAL A 44 -0.49 2.83 17.98
C VAL A 44 0.59 1.86 17.48
N ILE A 45 0.72 1.71 16.16
CA ILE A 45 1.79 0.89 15.56
C ILE A 45 3.16 1.43 15.93
N GLU A 46 3.39 2.74 15.77
CA GLU A 46 4.67 3.39 16.10
C GLU A 46 5.08 3.16 17.55
N ARG A 47 4.16 3.38 18.50
CA ARG A 47 4.46 3.18 19.93
C ARG A 47 4.90 1.74 20.21
N HIS A 48 4.24 0.74 19.63
CA HIS A 48 4.66 -0.65 19.81
C HIS A 48 5.99 -0.97 19.13
N CYS A 49 6.32 -0.34 18.00
CA CYS A 49 7.66 -0.41 17.43
C CYS A 49 8.71 0.16 18.40
N GLU A 50 8.45 1.32 19.00
CA GLU A 50 9.34 1.98 19.96
C GLU A 50 9.55 1.14 21.23
N GLU A 51 8.47 0.63 21.82
CA GLU A 51 8.48 -0.24 23.03
C GLU A 51 9.30 -1.51 22.82
N LYS A 52 9.23 -2.09 21.61
CA LYS A 52 9.99 -3.29 21.22
C LYS A 52 11.37 -2.97 20.66
N HIS A 53 11.75 -1.70 20.57
CA HIS A 53 12.99 -1.22 19.96
C HIS A 53 13.20 -1.71 18.51
N LEU A 54 12.11 -1.79 17.74
CA LEU A 54 12.15 -2.16 16.32
C LEU A 54 12.57 -0.97 15.47
N ALA A 55 13.46 -1.20 14.50
CA ALA A 55 13.75 -0.20 13.48
C ALA A 55 12.60 -0.12 12.48
N TYR A 56 12.06 1.07 12.25
CA TYR A 56 10.96 1.29 11.31
C TYR A 56 11.11 2.62 10.54
N LYS A 57 10.29 2.79 9.52
CA LYS A 57 10.13 4.05 8.79
C LYS A 57 8.70 4.18 8.28
N HIS A 58 8.25 5.41 8.08
CA HIS A 58 7.02 5.67 7.34
C HIS A 58 7.27 5.51 5.84
N MET A 59 6.28 4.95 5.15
CA MET A 59 6.30 4.86 3.69
C MET A 59 4.89 4.79 3.13
N ASN A 60 4.74 5.29 1.91
CA ASN A 60 3.54 5.06 1.11
C ASN A 60 3.62 3.67 0.48
N SER A 61 2.50 2.96 0.37
CA SER A 61 2.45 1.77 -0.49
C SER A 61 2.38 2.19 -1.96
N GLY A 62 3.25 1.59 -2.79
CA GLY A 62 3.19 1.73 -4.24
C GLY A 62 2.20 0.78 -4.91
N ALA A 63 1.68 -0.20 -4.17
CA ALA A 63 0.74 -1.20 -4.67
C ALA A 63 -0.68 -0.95 -4.14
N GLY A 64 -1.67 -1.40 -4.90
CA GLY A 64 -3.05 -1.47 -4.45
C GLY A 64 -3.24 -2.56 -3.39
N HIS A 65 -3.95 -2.24 -2.32
CA HIS A 65 -4.34 -3.19 -1.27
C HIS A 65 -5.80 -2.97 -0.87
N ASP A 66 -6.44 -3.98 -0.30
CA ASP A 66 -7.82 -3.86 0.19
C ASP A 66 -7.96 -2.74 1.23
N SER A 67 -6.90 -2.45 1.98
CA SER A 67 -6.83 -1.32 2.92
C SER A 67 -7.15 0.03 2.27
N MET A 68 -6.93 0.20 0.96
CA MET A 68 -7.34 1.42 0.23
C MET A 68 -8.86 1.57 0.13
N VAL A 69 -9.58 0.45 0.13
CA VAL A 69 -11.04 0.43 0.15
C VAL A 69 -11.53 0.61 1.59
N PHE A 70 -10.98 -0.15 2.54
CA PHE A 70 -11.37 -0.07 3.96
C PHE A 70 -11.08 1.31 4.57
N GLY A 71 -9.94 1.93 4.25
CA GLY A 71 -9.53 3.22 4.79
C GLY A 71 -10.47 4.39 4.47
N LYS A 72 -11.40 4.22 3.52
CA LYS A 72 -12.45 5.21 3.21
C LYS A 72 -13.60 5.18 4.21
N HIS A 73 -13.74 4.10 4.96
CA HIS A 73 -14.90 3.82 5.80
C HIS A 73 -14.53 3.50 7.25
N PHE A 74 -13.33 2.98 7.47
CA PHE A 74 -12.87 2.54 8.78
C PHE A 74 -11.45 3.03 9.05
N PRO A 75 -11.11 3.29 10.31
CA PRO A 75 -9.74 3.55 10.74
C PRO A 75 -8.85 2.40 10.32
N THR A 76 -7.91 2.66 9.43
CA THR A 76 -7.11 1.62 8.76
C THR A 76 -5.67 2.08 8.66
N ALA A 77 -4.73 1.21 9.00
CA ALA A 77 -3.31 1.39 8.72
C ALA A 77 -2.68 0.05 8.30
N MET A 78 -1.45 0.11 7.80
CA MET A 78 -0.72 -1.08 7.33
C MET A 78 0.61 -1.21 8.06
N ILE A 79 1.01 -2.46 8.31
CA ILE A 79 2.35 -2.84 8.74
C ILE A 79 3.01 -3.53 7.56
N PHE A 80 4.18 -3.06 7.13
CA PHE A 80 5.01 -3.74 6.15
C PHE A 80 6.18 -4.45 6.82
N VAL A 81 6.51 -5.62 6.26
CA VAL A 81 7.77 -6.33 6.52
C VAL A 81 8.60 -6.36 5.24
N PRO A 82 9.94 -6.40 5.31
CA PRO A 82 10.77 -6.47 4.12
C PRO A 82 10.48 -7.70 3.25
N SER A 83 10.57 -7.55 1.93
CA SER A 83 10.72 -8.69 1.00
C SER A 83 12.17 -8.74 0.52
N ILE A 84 12.73 -9.93 0.37
CA ILE A 84 14.11 -10.15 -0.08
C ILE A 84 14.25 -9.54 -1.48
N ALA A 85 15.18 -8.59 -1.60
CA ALA A 85 15.41 -7.79 -2.81
C ALA A 85 14.17 -7.01 -3.32
N GLY A 86 13.12 -6.85 -2.50
CA GLY A 86 11.89 -6.16 -2.90
C GLY A 86 11.10 -6.86 -4.01
N ILE A 87 11.34 -8.16 -4.23
CA ILE A 87 10.66 -8.93 -5.27
C ILE A 87 9.23 -9.20 -4.83
N SER A 88 8.27 -9.04 -5.76
CA SER A 88 6.89 -9.47 -5.59
C SER A 88 6.27 -9.92 -6.92
N HIS A 89 5.14 -10.63 -6.90
CA HIS A 89 4.47 -11.22 -8.06
C HIS A 89 5.40 -12.15 -8.87
N ASN A 90 6.28 -12.85 -8.16
CA ASN A 90 7.29 -13.72 -8.75
C ASN A 90 7.47 -14.96 -7.86
N ALA A 91 7.79 -16.11 -8.47
CA ALA A 91 8.04 -17.34 -7.73
C ALA A 91 9.25 -17.25 -6.76
N ALA A 92 10.14 -16.29 -6.98
CA ALA A 92 11.27 -15.98 -6.09
C ALA A 92 10.92 -14.99 -4.97
N GLU A 93 9.67 -14.53 -4.88
CA GLU A 93 9.20 -13.70 -3.77
C GLU A 93 9.39 -14.45 -2.44
N ALA A 94 10.06 -13.80 -1.48
CA ALA A 94 10.34 -14.38 -0.19
C ALA A 94 10.59 -13.30 0.86
N THR A 95 10.13 -13.55 2.08
CA THR A 95 10.47 -12.77 3.29
C THR A 95 11.12 -13.71 4.29
N THR A 96 12.08 -13.22 5.07
CA THR A 96 12.71 -14.06 6.09
C THR A 96 11.71 -14.41 7.18
N VAL A 97 11.84 -15.61 7.77
CA VAL A 97 10.95 -16.01 8.88
C VAL A 97 11.03 -15.04 10.06
N SER A 98 12.21 -14.47 10.31
CA SER A 98 12.41 -13.46 11.36
C SER A 98 11.60 -12.20 11.10
N ASP A 99 11.60 -11.69 9.87
CA ASP A 99 10.82 -10.50 9.51
C ASP A 99 9.32 -10.77 9.59
N ILE A 100 8.88 -11.95 9.13
CA ILE A 100 7.47 -12.39 9.26
C ILE A 100 7.07 -12.42 10.73
N GLN A 101 7.89 -13.02 11.59
CA GLN A 101 7.61 -13.13 13.02
C GLN A 101 7.51 -11.75 13.67
N ILE A 102 8.45 -10.83 13.39
CA ILE A 102 8.41 -9.46 13.89
C ILE A 102 7.10 -8.76 13.48
N GLY A 103 6.72 -8.85 12.20
CA GLY A 103 5.49 -8.25 11.71
C GLY A 103 4.24 -8.85 12.34
N PHE A 104 4.22 -10.17 12.52
CA PHE A 104 3.11 -10.88 13.15
C PHE A 104 2.94 -10.50 14.62
N GLU A 105 4.03 -10.50 15.40
CA GLU A 105 4.00 -10.12 16.81
C GLU A 105 3.56 -8.66 16.99
N LEU A 106 4.08 -7.75 16.17
CA LEU A 106 3.67 -6.35 16.15
C LEU A 106 2.17 -6.20 15.84
N LEU A 107 1.68 -6.91 14.81
CA LEU A 107 0.25 -6.91 14.47
C LEU A 107 -0.60 -7.42 15.63
N CYS A 108 -0.19 -8.51 16.29
CA CYS A 108 -0.90 -9.05 17.44
C CYS A 108 -1.00 -8.03 18.57
N ASP A 109 0.06 -7.30 18.89
CA ASP A 109 0.05 -6.34 19.99
C ASP A 109 -0.81 -5.11 19.67
N VAL A 110 -0.70 -4.59 18.44
CA VAL A 110 -1.58 -3.52 17.94
C VAL A 110 -3.06 -3.92 18.00
N LEU A 111 -3.40 -5.13 17.53
CA LEU A 111 -4.78 -5.61 17.54
C LEU A 111 -5.31 -5.80 18.96
N LYS A 112 -4.50 -6.34 19.89
CA LYS A 112 -4.90 -6.47 21.30
C LYS A 112 -5.26 -5.11 21.88
N GLU A 113 -4.42 -4.09 21.67
CA GLU A 113 -4.69 -2.76 22.20
C GLU A 113 -5.94 -2.14 21.58
N LEU A 114 -6.03 -2.10 20.24
CA LEU A 114 -7.18 -1.52 19.55
C LEU A 114 -8.49 -2.23 19.92
N SER A 115 -8.45 -3.54 20.16
CA SER A 115 -9.63 -4.30 20.60
C SER A 115 -10.03 -4.05 22.06
N ALA A 116 -9.10 -3.62 22.90
CA ALA A 116 -9.35 -3.29 24.31
C ALA A 116 -9.86 -1.86 24.51
N GLN A 117 -9.75 -1.00 23.50
CA GLN A 117 -10.33 0.34 23.52
C GLN A 117 -11.86 0.21 23.45
N THR A 118 -12.55 0.85 24.40
CA THR A 118 -14.02 0.93 24.36
C THR A 118 -14.42 1.62 23.06
N PHE A 119 -15.27 0.99 22.26
CA PHE A 119 -15.87 1.48 21.00
C PHE A 119 -16.73 2.76 21.19
N LEU A 120 -16.20 3.79 21.83
CA LEU A 120 -16.87 5.06 22.04
C LEU A 120 -16.19 6.09 21.14
N SER A 121 -16.94 6.45 20.10
CA SER A 121 -16.70 7.44 19.04
C SER A 121 -15.58 7.14 18.04
N TRP A 122 -15.90 6.27 17.08
CA TRP A 122 -15.48 6.46 15.69
C TRP A 122 -16.63 7.14 14.92
#